data_AF-A0ABD3Z7M3-F1
#
_entry.id   AF-A0ABD3Z7M3-F1
#
_cell.length_a   1.000
_cell.length_b   1.000
_cell.length_c   1.000
_cell.angle_alpha   90.00
_cell.angle_beta   90.00
_cell.angle_gamma   90.00
#
_symmetry.space_group_name_H-M   'P 1'
#
loop_
_entity.id
_entity.type
_entity.pdbx_description
1 polymer ?
#
loop_
_entity_poly.entity_id
_entity_poly.type
_entity_poly.pdbx_seq_one_letter_code
_entity_poly.pdbx_strand_id
1 'polypeptide(L)'
;MAREYERKSFTVDEILSNVNSVDLHKYIELTEIIINMIDNLTISVNDFLRNFPETASQLIGKDKSKYYKMIQGYKNESELVKNLQKRTVPLDFELAEEILNIPSADIKRMLCDQSYTIQTPK
;
A
#
# COMPACT_ATOMS: atom_id res chain seq x y z
N MET A 1 7.81 4.37 -19.55
CA MET A 1 8.29 5.75 -19.38
C MET A 1 7.76 6.26 -18.06
N ALA A 2 8.56 6.21 -17.00
CA ALA A 2 8.26 6.99 -15.80
C ALA A 2 8.54 8.45 -16.18
N ARG A 3 7.52 9.32 -16.10
CA ARG A 3 7.74 10.74 -16.30
C ARG A 3 8.65 11.21 -15.17
N GLU A 4 9.82 11.76 -15.50
CA GLU A 4 10.61 12.53 -14.55
C GLU A 4 9.79 13.79 -14.24
N TYR A 5 9.01 13.72 -13.17
CA TYR A 5 8.39 14.90 -12.60
C TYR A 5 9.51 15.66 -11.88
N GLU A 6 9.83 16.87 -12.35
CA GLU A 6 10.52 17.86 -11.53
C GLU A 6 9.66 18.08 -10.29
N ARG A 7 10.02 17.40 -9.19
CA ARG A 7 9.38 17.63 -7.90
C ARG A 7 9.81 19.01 -7.45
N LYS A 8 8.91 19.98 -7.59
CA LYS A 8 9.08 21.29 -6.97
C LYS A 8 9.05 21.06 -5.46
N SER A 9 10.19 21.27 -4.81
CA SER A 9 10.29 21.21 -3.35
C SER A 9 9.77 22.51 -2.77
N PHE A 10 8.83 22.42 -1.84
CA PHE A 10 8.34 23.56 -1.06
C PHE A 10 8.94 23.49 0.34
N THR A 11 9.23 24.64 0.94
CA THR A 11 9.60 24.69 2.36
C THR A 11 8.36 24.53 3.24
N VAL A 12 8.55 24.12 4.49
CA VAL A 12 7.45 24.02 5.48
C VAL A 12 6.75 25.37 5.63
N ASP A 13 7.50 26.47 5.66
CA ASP A 13 6.96 27.83 5.73
C ASP A 13 6.08 28.19 4.53
N GLU A 14 6.48 27.80 3.31
CA GLU A 14 5.67 28.02 2.11
C GLU A 14 4.35 27.25 2.19
N ILE A 15 4.36 26.02 2.71
CA ILE A 15 3.15 25.21 2.86
C ILE A 15 2.21 25.85 3.89
N LEU A 16 2.72 26.20 5.07
CA LEU A 16 1.94 26.79 6.16
C LEU A 16 1.40 28.19 5.83
N SER A 17 2.06 28.93 4.94
CA SER A 17 1.58 30.24 4.47
C SER A 17 0.39 30.14 3.50
N ASN A 18 0.18 28.99 2.86
CA ASN A 18 -0.84 28.81 1.82
C ASN A 18 -2.03 27.93 2.25
N VAL A 19 -1.88 27.15 3.32
CA VAL A 19 -2.90 26.18 3.76
C VAL A 19 -3.15 26.31 5.25
N ASN A 20 -4.42 26.26 5.64
CA ASN A 20 -4.80 26.18 7.05
C ASN A 20 -4.21 24.91 7.67
N SER A 21 -3.58 25.02 8.85
CA SER A 21 -2.98 23.88 9.56
C SER A 21 -3.96 22.72 9.76
N VAL A 22 -5.22 23.00 10.11
CA VAL A 22 -6.25 21.96 10.31
C VAL A 22 -6.54 21.18 9.02
N ASP A 23 -6.58 21.87 7.89
CA ASP A 23 -6.85 21.22 6.61
C ASP A 23 -5.61 20.46 6.11
N LEU A 24 -4.41 20.99 6.36
CA LEU A 24 -3.16 20.32 6.06
C LEU A 24 -3.01 18.99 6.80
N HIS A 25 -3.35 18.95 8.09
CA HIS A 25 -3.39 17.69 8.87
C HIS A 25 -4.31 16.66 8.21
N LYS A 26 -5.53 17.05 7.86
CA LYS A 26 -6.49 16.15 7.22
C LYS A 26 -6.00 15.66 5.87
N TYR A 27 -5.35 16.52 5.08
CA TYR A 27 -4.82 16.13 3.78
C TYR A 27 -3.70 15.11 3.91
N ILE A 28 -2.79 15.29 4.87
CA ILE A 28 -1.71 14.34 5.14
C ILE A 28 -2.31 13.01 5.60
N GLU A 29 -3.22 13.04 6.57
CA GLU A 29 -3.92 11.85 7.07
C GLU A 29 -4.62 11.07 5.96
N LEU A 30 -5.45 11.75 5.15
CA LEU A 30 -6.19 11.11 4.06
C LEU A 30 -5.25 10.54 2.99
N THR A 31 -4.18 11.26 2.66
CA THR A 31 -3.22 10.82 1.65
C THR A 31 -2.51 9.54 2.11
N GLU A 32 -2.03 9.51 3.35
CA GLU A 32 -1.37 8.32 3.91
C GLU A 32 -2.32 7.13 4.02
N ILE A 33 -3.58 7.35 4.41
CA ILE A 33 -4.60 6.30 4.43
C ILE A 33 -4.81 5.73 3.02
N ILE A 34 -4.95 6.59 2.00
CA ILE A 34 -5.16 6.15 0.61
C ILE A 34 -3.95 5.35 0.11
N ILE A 35 -2.72 5.83 0.37
CA ILE A 35 -1.49 5.12 -0.01
C ILE A 35 -1.48 3.73 0.63
N ASN A 36 -1.73 3.65 1.95
CA ASN A 36 -1.77 2.38 2.67
C ASN A 36 -2.84 1.43 2.14
N MET A 37 -4.04 1.94 1.81
CA MET A 37 -5.11 1.14 1.23
C MET A 37 -4.73 0.57 -0.14
N ILE A 38 -4.13 1.38 -1.01
CA ILE A 38 -3.71 0.94 -2.35
C ILE A 38 -2.59 -0.10 -2.25
N ASP A 39 -1.60 0.13 -1.39
CA ASP A 39 -0.51 -0.81 -1.13
C ASP A 39 -1.05 -2.15 -0.63
N ASN A 40 -1.92 -2.12 0.40
CA ASN A 40 -2.52 -3.32 0.98
C ASN A 40 -3.37 -4.08 -0.05
N LEU A 41 -4.18 -3.37 -0.85
CA LEU A 41 -4.97 -3.97 -1.92
C LEU A 41 -4.07 -4.66 -2.95
N THR A 42 -2.99 -4.00 -3.38
CA THR A 42 -2.07 -4.54 -4.38
C THR A 42 -1.38 -5.80 -3.86
N ILE A 43 -0.95 -5.80 -2.60
CA ILE A 43 -0.35 -6.95 -1.93
C ILE A 43 -1.36 -8.09 -1.80
N SER A 44 -2.57 -7.82 -1.32
CA SER A 44 -3.62 -8.83 -1.13
C SER A 44 -4.10 -9.44 -2.45
N VAL A 45 -4.25 -8.64 -3.52
CA VAL A 45 -4.59 -9.17 -4.85
C VAL A 45 -3.46 -10.05 -5.39
N ASN A 46 -2.21 -9.65 -5.21
CA ASN A 46 -1.08 -10.47 -5.64
C ASN A 46 -0.99 -11.78 -4.85
N ASP A 47 -1.21 -11.72 -3.53
CA ASP A 47 -1.28 -12.91 -2.68
C ASP A 47 -2.40 -13.85 -3.13
N PHE A 48 -3.60 -13.31 -3.34
CA PHE A 48 -4.73 -14.08 -3.87
C PHE A 48 -4.38 -14.75 -5.21
N LEU A 49 -3.85 -14.01 -6.18
CA LEU A 49 -3.55 -14.57 -7.51
C LEU A 49 -2.47 -15.67 -7.48
N ARG A 50 -1.55 -15.64 -6.51
CA ARG A 50 -0.43 -16.58 -6.40
C ARG A 50 -0.75 -17.78 -5.51
N ASN A 51 -1.34 -17.54 -4.35
CA ASN A 51 -1.44 -18.52 -3.28
C ASN A 51 -2.84 -19.14 -3.17
N PHE A 52 -3.90 -18.36 -3.41
CA PHE A 52 -5.28 -18.87 -3.30
C PHE A 52 -5.57 -20.09 -4.18
N PRO A 53 -5.12 -20.18 -5.45
CA PRO A 53 -5.40 -21.33 -6.29
C PRO A 53 -4.81 -22.63 -5.76
N GLU A 54 -3.63 -22.57 -5.14
CA GLU A 54 -2.99 -23.72 -4.52
C GLU A 54 -3.76 -24.15 -3.26
N THR A 55 -4.05 -23.22 -2.35
CA THR A 55 -4.82 -23.47 -1.13
C THR A 55 -6.21 -24.02 -1.46
N ALA A 56 -6.92 -23.43 -2.44
CA ALA A 56 -8.23 -23.89 -2.89
C ALA A 56 -8.17 -25.30 -3.49
N SER A 57 -7.12 -25.62 -4.26
CA SER A 57 -6.93 -26.96 -4.83
C SER A 57 -6.70 -28.02 -3.76
N GLN A 58 -6.00 -27.69 -2.67
CA GLN A 58 -5.83 -28.58 -1.52
C GLN A 58 -7.16 -28.82 -0.79
N LEU A 59 -7.95 -27.77 -0.57
CA LEU A 59 -9.23 -27.83 0.15
C LEU A 59 -10.34 -28.58 -0.62
N ILE A 60 -10.41 -28.42 -1.96
CA ILE A 60 -11.46 -29.04 -2.79
C ILE A 60 -11.29 -30.57 -2.91
N GLY A 61 -10.12 -31.09 -2.56
CA GLY A 61 -9.79 -32.52 -2.65
C GLY A 61 -9.41 -32.93 -4.08
N LYS A 62 -8.29 -33.64 -4.21
CA LYS A 62 -7.69 -34.03 -5.51
C LYS A 62 -8.66 -34.79 -6.44
N ASP A 63 -9.67 -35.47 -5.90
CA ASP A 63 -10.62 -36.27 -6.69
C ASP A 63 -11.66 -35.45 -7.49
N LYS A 64 -12.02 -34.25 -7.04
CA LYS A 64 -12.97 -33.39 -7.77
C LYS A 64 -12.32 -32.62 -8.92
N SER A 65 -10.98 -32.60 -8.98
CA SER A 65 -10.19 -31.94 -10.04
C SER A 65 -10.44 -32.51 -11.44
N LYS A 66 -10.95 -33.75 -11.53
CA LYS A 66 -11.25 -34.41 -12.80
C LYS A 66 -12.39 -33.73 -13.59
N TYR A 67 -13.24 -32.97 -12.90
CA TYR A 67 -14.43 -32.32 -13.48
C TYR A 67 -14.36 -30.79 -13.48
N TYR A 68 -13.37 -30.20 -12.80
CA TYR A 68 -13.22 -28.76 -12.67
C TYR A 68 -11.87 -28.32 -13.24
N LYS A 69 -11.85 -27.31 -14.10
CA LYS A 69 -10.60 -26.64 -14.49
C LYS A 69 -9.93 -26.12 -13.22
N MET A 70 -8.73 -26.61 -12.94
CA MET A 70 -7.91 -26.11 -11.84
C MET A 70 -7.71 -24.60 -12.01
N ILE A 71 -7.98 -23.82 -10.96
CA ILE A 71 -7.69 -22.39 -10.97
C ILE A 71 -6.17 -22.29 -11.13
N GLN A 72 -5.71 -21.72 -12.25
CA GLN A 72 -4.29 -21.51 -12.48
C GLN A 72 -3.88 -20.19 -11.83
N GLY A 73 -2.79 -20.21 -11.07
CA GLY A 73 -2.20 -18.99 -10.53
C GLY A 73 -1.72 -18.08 -11.66
N TYR A 74 -1.91 -16.77 -11.48
CA TYR A 74 -1.35 -15.79 -12.38
C TYR A 74 0.03 -15.35 -11.88
N LYS A 75 1.03 -15.43 -12.76
CA LYS A 75 2.39 -15.00 -12.46
C LYS A 75 2.93 -14.12 -13.58
N ASN A 76 3.13 -12.84 -13.27
CA ASN A 76 3.81 -11.89 -14.15
C ASN A 76 5.12 -11.48 -13.50
N GLU A 77 6.23 -11.89 -14.13
CA GLU A 77 7.58 -11.68 -13.62
C GLU A 77 8.27 -10.46 -14.25
N SER A 78 7.54 -9.62 -14.97
CA SER A 78 8.09 -8.36 -15.47
C SER A 78 8.50 -7.46 -14.31
N GLU A 79 9.64 -6.78 -14.45
CA GLU A 79 10.13 -5.84 -13.43
C GLU A 79 9.16 -4.70 -13.18
N LEU A 80 8.37 -4.30 -14.18
CA LEU A 80 7.30 -3.31 -14.01
C LEU A 80 6.26 -3.77 -12.99
N VAL A 81 5.78 -5.02 -13.10
CA VAL A 81 4.78 -5.55 -12.16
C VAL A 81 5.39 -5.77 -10.79
N LYS A 82 6.63 -6.26 -10.70
CA LYS A 82 7.33 -6.38 -9.41
C LYS A 82 7.50 -5.04 -8.71
N ASN A 83 7.77 -3.97 -9.46
CA ASN A 83 7.90 -2.62 -8.90
C ASN A 83 6.56 -2.07 -8.40
N LEU A 84 5.45 -2.37 -9.09
CA LEU A 84 4.10 -2.00 -8.63
C LEU A 84 3.67 -2.74 -7.37
N GLN A 85 4.25 -3.92 -7.11
CA GLN A 85 3.96 -4.74 -5.93
C GLN A 85 4.77 -4.35 -4.69
N LYS A 86 5.76 -3.47 -4.83
CA LYS A 86 6.50 -2.93 -3.68
C LYS A 86 5.62 -1.90 -2.99
N ARG A 87 5.71 -1.85 -1.65
CA ARG A 87 5.10 -0.74 -0.90
C ARG A 87 5.64 0.59 -1.39
N THR A 88 4.78 1.59 -1.34
CA THR A 88 5.13 2.97 -1.60
C THR A 88 6.22 3.43 -0.63
N VAL A 89 6.99 4.44 -1.03
CA VAL A 89 8.06 5.02 -0.18
C VAL A 89 7.47 5.41 1.17
N PRO A 90 8.11 5.03 2.30
CA PRO A 90 7.60 5.33 3.62
C PRO A 90 7.50 6.84 3.86
N LEU A 91 6.54 7.23 4.71
CA LEU A 91 6.39 8.61 5.18
C LEU A 91 7.70 9.11 5.81
N ASP A 92 8.10 10.32 5.45
CA ASP A 92 9.18 11.04 6.10
C ASP A 92 8.68 11.60 7.44
N PHE A 93 9.07 10.94 8.53
CA PHE A 93 8.61 11.30 9.86
C PHE A 93 9.20 12.63 10.35
N GLU A 94 10.41 13.00 9.92
CA GLU A 94 11.02 14.28 10.31
C GLU A 94 10.22 15.44 9.71
N LEU A 95 9.93 15.37 8.41
CA LEU A 95 9.10 16.37 7.73
C LEU A 95 7.66 16.38 8.25
N ALA A 96 7.08 15.20 8.52
CA ALA A 96 5.73 15.10 9.06
C ALA A 96 5.62 15.69 10.47
N GLU A 97 6.62 15.50 11.32
CA GLU A 97 6.68 16.08 12.67
C GLU A 97 6.78 17.61 12.61
N GLU A 98 7.59 18.15 11.71
CA GLU A 98 7.69 19.61 11.48
C GLU A 98 6.35 20.21 11.00
N ILE A 99 5.67 19.55 10.07
CA ILE A 99 4.43 20.06 9.48
C ILE A 99 3.24 19.91 10.45
N LEU A 100 3.13 18.75 11.10
CA LEU A 100 1.99 18.43 11.96
C LEU A 100 2.19 18.93 13.40
N ASN A 101 3.42 19.27 13.78
CA ASN A 101 3.78 19.63 15.15
C ASN A 101 3.32 18.57 16.18
N ILE A 102 3.44 17.29 15.80
CA ILE A 102 3.11 16.11 16.61
C ILE A 102 4.35 15.21 16.66
N PRO A 103 4.68 14.59 17.80
CA PRO A 103 5.80 13.65 17.88
C PRO A 103 5.69 12.50 16.86
N SER A 104 6.81 12.14 16.23
CA SER A 104 6.89 11.02 15.27
C SER A 104 6.26 9.72 15.78
N ALA A 105 6.34 9.45 17.08
CA ALA A 105 5.74 8.25 17.69
C ALA A 105 4.20 8.23 17.57
N ASP A 106 3.56 9.38 17.75
CA ASP A 106 2.11 9.51 17.61
C ASP A 106 1.70 9.50 16.14
N ILE A 107 2.46 10.16 15.26
CA ILE A 107 2.26 10.12 13.80
C ILE A 107 2.28 8.67 13.30
N LYS A 108 3.27 7.88 13.73
CA LYS A 108 3.39 6.47 13.36
C LYS A 108 2.17 5.65 13.79
N ARG A 109 1.67 5.88 15.01
CA ARG A 109 0.47 5.20 15.51
C ARG A 109 -0.78 5.62 14.73
N MET A 110 -0.91 6.90 14.37
CA MET A 110 -2.08 7.42 13.67
C MET A 110 -2.12 7.02 12.20
N LEU A 111 -0.98 7.10 11.50
CA LEU A 111 -0.91 7.02 10.05
C LEU A 111 -0.44 5.66 9.53
N CYS A 112 0.30 4.88 10.32
CA CYS A 112 0.92 3.64 9.84
C CYS A 112 0.31 2.35 10.42
N ASP A 113 -0.55 2.44 11.44
CA ASP A 113 -1.01 1.27 12.22
C ASP A 113 -2.40 0.73 11.79
N GLN A 114 -2.64 0.65 10.48
CA GLN A 114 -3.91 0.15 9.92
C GLN A 114 -3.72 -1.08 9.02
N SER A 115 -3.03 -2.10 9.53
CA SER A 115 -2.75 -3.32 8.78
C SER A 115 -3.95 -4.29 8.79
N TYR A 116 -4.85 -4.15 7.83
CA TYR A 116 -5.73 -5.25 7.42
C TYR A 116 -5.23 -5.79 6.07
N THR A 117 -4.10 -6.50 6.07
CA THR A 117 -3.70 -7.27 4.89
C THR A 117 -4.37 -8.62 4.97
N ILE A 118 -5.26 -8.91 4.02
CA ILE A 118 -5.79 -10.27 3.87
C ILE A 118 -4.71 -11.07 3.16
N GLN A 119 -4.15 -12.04 3.87
CA GLN A 119 -3.18 -12.99 3.35
C GLN A 119 -3.78 -14.39 3.40
N THR A 120 -3.54 -15.16 2.34
CA THR A 120 -3.92 -16.56 2.26
C THR A 120 -3.16 -17.32 3.36
N PRO A 121 -3.85 -18.11 4.21
CA PRO A 121 -3.18 -18.90 5.23
C PRO A 121 -2.18 -19.85 4.58
N LYS A 122 -0.97 -19.89 5.13
CA LYS A 122 0.10 -20.82 4.72
C LYS A 122 -0.12 -22.20 5.33
#